data_AF-A0A453F364-F1
#
_entry.id   AF-A0A453F364-F1
#
_cell.length_a   1.000
_cell.length_b   1.000
_cell.length_c   1.000
_cell.angle_alpha   90.00
_cell.angle_beta   90.00
_cell.angle_gamma   90.00
#
_symmetry.space_group_name_H-M   'P 1'
#
loop_
_entity.id
_entity.type
_entity.pdbx_description
1 polymer ?
#
loop_
_entity_poly.entity_id
_entity_poly.type
_entity_poly.pdbx_seq_one_letter_code
_entity_poly.pdbx_strand_id
1 'polypeptide(L)' 'MKCCVILHNMIIKDERGLKLPCFYDNVGTRVQPERNPCRVQASLEAHRQIEDANTHGQLRDDLVEHQWQLAGRRQGP' A
#
# COMPACT_ATOMS: atom_id res chain seq x y z
N MET A 1 0.75 -7.63 24.09
CA MET A 1 0.89 -7.66 22.62
C MET A 1 0.75 -6.30 21.95
N LYS A 2 -0.21 -5.42 22.31
CA LYS A 2 -0.27 -4.07 21.72
C LYS A 2 0.84 -3.14 22.20
N CYS A 3 1.18 -3.18 23.50
CA CYS A 3 2.21 -2.31 24.07
C CYS A 3 3.60 -2.53 23.47
N CYS A 4 4.01 -3.77 23.20
CA CYS A 4 5.32 -4.05 22.58
C CYS A 4 5.41 -3.52 21.14
N VAL A 5 4.33 -3.60 20.37
CA VAL A 5 4.27 -3.02 19.01
C VAL A 5 4.31 -1.49 19.05
N ILE A 6 3.61 -0.87 20.01
CA ILE A 6 3.63 0.59 20.19
C ILE A 6 5.03 1.07 20.58
N LEU A 7 5.65 0.43 21.57
CA LEU A 7 7.00 0.77 22.02
C LEU A 7 8.03 0.58 20.91
N HIS A 8 7.96 -0.51 20.16
CA HIS A 8 8.84 -0.74 19.02
C HIS A 8 8.72 0.38 17.98
N ASN A 9 7.49 0.76 17.61
CA ASN A 9 7.27 1.83 16.64
C ASN A 9 7.70 3.21 17.14
N MET A 10 7.65 3.46 18.46
CA MET A 10 8.14 4.70 19.05
C MET A 10 9.67 4.78 19.00
N ILE A 11 10.37 3.69 19.33
CA ILE A 11 11.83 3.60 19.26
C ILE A 11 12.31 3.79 17.82
N ILE A 12 11.71 3.08 16.86
CA ILE A 12 12.06 3.22 15.44
C ILE A 12 11.82 4.65 14.93
N LYS A 13 10.79 5.35 15.42
CA LYS A 13 10.53 6.75 15.05
C LYS A 13 11.56 7.71 15.65
N ASP A 14 11.99 7.49 16.88
CA ASP A 14 12.98 8.32 17.57
C ASP A 14 14.38 8.18 16.96
N GLU A 15 14.74 6.96 16.56
CA GLU A 15 16.03 6.66 15.92
C GLU A 15 16.08 7.07 14.44
N ARG A 16 14.92 7.38 13.83
CA ARG A 16 14.80 7.70 12.40
C ARG A 16 15.52 9.02 12.07
N GLY A 17 16.69 8.91 11.43
CA GLY A 17 17.49 10.04 10.97
C GLY A 17 18.75 10.27 11.81
N LEU A 18 18.89 9.56 12.93
CA LEU A 18 20.16 9.44 13.62
C LEU A 18 21.03 8.43 12.86
N LYS A 19 22.31 8.77 12.58
CA LYS A 19 23.30 7.82 12.06
C LYS A 19 23.80 6.91 13.19
N LEU A 20 22.87 6.31 13.92
CA LEU A 20 23.19 5.28 14.90
C LEU A 20 23.69 4.06 14.12
N PRO A 21 24.83 3.47 14.49
CA PRO A 21 25.17 2.14 14.01
C PRO A 21 24.07 1.19 14.46
N CYS A 22 23.24 0.72 13.53
CA CYS A 22 22.23 -0.27 13.83
C CYS A 22 22.93 -1.60 14.15
N PHE A 23 23.29 -1.80 15.41
CA PHE A 23 23.70 -3.09 15.93
C PHE A 23 22.45 -3.95 16.08
N TYR A 24 22.01 -4.53 14.97
CA TYR A 24 21.16 -5.70 15.03
C TYR A 24 22.06 -6.84 15.48
N ASP A 25 22.33 -6.92 16.79
CA ASP A 25 22.65 -8.22 17.36
C ASP A 25 21.53 -9.15 16.86
N ASN A 26 21.91 -10.28 16.24
CA ASN A 26 20.95 -11.24 15.71
C ASN A 26 20.22 -11.92 16.89
N VAL A 27 19.44 -11.14 17.66
CA VAL A 27 18.69 -11.54 18.83
C VAL A 27 17.45 -12.29 18.36
N GLY A 28 17.67 -13.53 17.93
CA GLY A 28 16.63 -14.45 17.54
C GLY A 28 16.98 -15.29 16.34
N THR A 29 16.20 -16.36 16.14
CA THR A 29 16.28 -17.18 14.93
C THR A 29 15.84 -16.33 13.74
N ARG A 30 16.71 -16.20 12.73
CA ARG A 30 16.37 -15.57 11.46
C ARG A 30 15.13 -16.26 10.89
N VAL A 31 14.01 -15.55 10.89
CA VAL A 31 12.76 -16.06 10.32
C VAL A 31 13.01 -16.32 8.84
N GLN A 32 12.81 -17.56 8.40
CA GLN A 32 12.74 -17.84 6.98
C GLN A 32 11.36 -17.38 6.51
N PRO A 33 11.26 -16.33 5.69
CA PRO A 33 9.97 -15.94 5.15
C PRO A 33 9.44 -17.11 4.32
N GLU A 34 8.25 -17.58 4.67
CA GLU A 34 7.54 -18.59 3.88
C GLU A 34 7.21 -17.98 2.52
N ARG A 35 8.05 -18.25 1.53
CA ARG A 35 7.89 -17.76 0.16
C ARG A 35 6.92 -18.68 -0.55
N ASN A 36 5.64 -18.34 -0.51
CA ASN A 36 4.64 -19.00 -1.33
C ASN A 36 4.65 -18.35 -2.73
N PRO A 37 5.19 -19.02 -3.77
CA PRO A 37 5.33 -18.44 -5.11
C PRO A 37 3.96 -18.05 -5.70
N CYS A 38 2.90 -18.80 -5.41
CA CYS A 38 1.55 -18.51 -5.89
C CYS A 38 1.02 -17.19 -5.31
N ARG A 39 1.28 -16.92 -4.03
CA ARG A 39 0.86 -15.65 -3.39
C ARG A 39 1.59 -14.45 -3.97
N VAL A 40 2.89 -14.60 -4.24
CA VAL A 40 3.71 -13.54 -4.84
C VAL A 40 3.23 -13.27 -6.27
N GLN A 41 2.97 -14.32 -7.05
CA GLN A 41 2.47 -14.18 -8.42
C GLN A 41 1.08 -13.54 -8.45
N ALA A 42 0.14 -13.99 -7.61
CA ALA A 42 -1.19 -13.39 -7.54
C ALA A 42 -1.15 -11.90 -7.15
N SER A 43 -0.25 -11.53 -6.22
CA SER A 43 -0.05 -10.13 -5.86
C SER A 43 0.49 -9.31 -7.02
N LEU A 44 1.49 -9.82 -7.75
CA LEU A 44 2.07 -9.14 -8.91
C LEU A 44 1.04 -8.96 -10.05
N GLU A 45 0.24 -9.98 -10.32
CA GLU A 45 -0.83 -9.93 -11.31
C GLU A 45 -1.90 -8.90 -10.95
N ALA A 46 -2.34 -8.87 -9.69
CA ALA A 46 -3.29 -7.86 -9.21
C ALA A 46 -2.73 -6.43 -9.33
N HIS A 47 -1.46 -6.23 -8.96
CA HIS A 47 -0.80 -4.93 -9.13
C HIS A 47 -0.74 -4.51 -10.60
N ARG A 48 -0.42 -5.44 -11.50
CA ARG A 48 -0.37 -5.17 -12.94
C ARG A 48 -1.74 -4.81 -13.52
N GLN A 49 -2.82 -5.39 -13.01
CA GLN A 49 -4.18 -5.02 -13.42
C GLN A 49 -4.56 -3.61 -12.92
N ILE A 50 -4.14 -3.24 -11.71
CA ILE A 50 -4.39 -1.91 -11.14
C ILE A 50 -3.59 -0.83 -11.88
N GLU A 51 -2.36 -1.15 -12.28
CA GLU A 51 -1.46 -0.25 -13.02
C GLU A 51 -1.73 -0.21 -14.53
N ASP A 52 -2.70 -0.99 -15.04
CA ASP A 52 -3.05 -0.98 -16.45
C ASP A 52 -3.57 0.42 -16.85
N ALA A 53 -2.73 1.14 -17.59
CA ALA A 53 -2.98 2.55 -17.93
C ALA A 53 -4.23 2.75 -18.78
N ASN A 54 -4.61 1.75 -19.59
CA ASN A 54 -5.82 1.82 -20.41
C ASN A 54 -7.07 1.72 -19.53
N THR A 55 -7.10 0.73 -18.64
CA THR A 55 -8.19 0.53 -17.67
C THR A 55 -8.33 1.74 -16.75
N HIS A 56 -7.20 2.30 -16.31
CA HIS A 56 -7.19 3.53 -15.53
C HIS A 56 -7.76 4.73 -16.29
N GLY A 57 -7.38 4.91 -17.56
CA GLY A 57 -7.90 5.97 -18.41
C GLY A 57 -9.41 5.86 -18.64
N GLN A 58 -9.89 4.66 -18.98
CA GLN A 58 -11.32 4.37 -19.17
C GLN A 58 -12.12 4.68 -17.90
N LEU A 59 -11.70 4.15 -16.75
CA LEU A 59 -12.38 4.40 -15.47
C LEU A 59 -12.43 5.89 -15.11
N ARG A 60 -11.35 6.64 -15.41
CA ARG A 60 -11.32 8.08 -15.18
C ARG A 60 -12.33 8.81 -16.07
N ASP A 61 -12.36 8.48 -17.35
CA ASP A 61 -13.26 9.13 -18.30
C ASP A 61 -14.74 8.79 -17.98
N ASP A 62 -15.02 7.53 -17.60
CA ASP A 62 -16.34 7.09 -17.11
C ASP A 62 -16.76 7.85 -15.84
N LEU A 63 -15.82 8.07 -14.90
CA LEU A 63 -16.07 8.86 -13.69
C LEU A 63 -16.39 10.32 -14.02
N VAL A 64 -15.67 10.93 -14.95
CA VAL A 64 -15.92 12.31 -15.41
C VAL A 64 -17.30 12.41 -16.04
N GLU A 65 -17.65 11.50 -16.94
CA GLU A 65 -18.96 11.45 -17.59
C GLU A 65 -20.10 11.28 -16.57
N HIS A 66 -19.95 10.35 -15.62
CA HIS A 66 -20.93 10.15 -14.55
C HIS A 66 -21.14 11.41 -13.71
N GLN A 67 -20.06 12.13 -13.36
CA GLN A 67 -20.18 13.39 -12.63
C GLN A 67 -20.82 14.50 -13.47
N TRP A 68 -20.53 14.55 -14.76
CA TRP A 68 -21.16 15.50 -15.69
C TRP A 68 -22.66 15.27 -15.79
N GLN A 69 -23.09 14.01 -15.92
CA GLN A 69 -24.52 13.65 -15.92
C GLN A 69 -25.20 13.99 -14.59
N LEU A 70 -24.53 13.77 -13.46
CA LEU A 70 -25.07 14.11 -12.15
C LEU A 70 -25.23 15.63 -11.97
N ALA A 71 -24.25 16.41 -12.44
CA ALA A 71 -24.30 17.86 -12.41
C ALA A 71 -25.38 18.42 -13.36
N GLY A 72 -25.49 17.88 -14.58
CA GLY A 72 -26.54 18.23 -15.53
C GLY A 72 -27.94 17.91 -15.00
N ARG A 73 -28.11 16.79 -14.28
CA ARG A 73 -29.38 16.46 -13.60
C ARG A 73 -29.69 17.39 -12.42
N ARG A 74 -28.68 17.92 -11.73
CA ARG A 74 -28.86 18.91 -10.65
C ARG A 74 -29.18 20.33 -11.16
N GLN A 75 -28.85 20.62 -12.42
CA GLN A 75 -29.12 21.91 -13.08
C GLN A 75 -30.28 21.86 -14.09
N GLY A 76 -31.11 20.81 -14.03
CA GLY A 76 -32.40 20.79 -14.74
C GLY A 76 -33.39 21.82 -14.15
N PRO A 77 -34.42 22.24 -14.91
CA PRO A 77 -35.30 23.37 -14.57
C PRO A 77 -36.00 23.25 -13.21
#